data_AF-A0A2J8WVA7-F1
#
_entry.id   AF-A0A2J8WVA7-F1
#
_cell.length_a   1.000
_cell.length_b   1.000
_cell.length_c   1.000
_cell.angle_alpha   90.00
_cell.angle_beta   90.00
_cell.angle_gamma   90.00
#
_symmetry.space_group_name_H-M   'P 1'
#
loop_
_entity.id
_entity.type
_entity.pdbx_description
1 polymer ?
#
loop_
_entity_poly.entity_id
_entity_poly.type
_entity_poly.pdbx_seq_one_letter_code
_entity_poly.pdbx_strand_id
1 'polypeptide(L)'
;MNNQKQQKPTLSGQRFKTRKRDEKERFDPTQFQDCIIQGLTETGTDLEAVAKFLDASGAKLDYRRYAETLFDILVAGGMLAPGGTLADDMMRTDVCVFAAQEDLETMQAFAQVFNKLIRRYKYLEKGFEDEVKKLLLFLKGFSESERNKLAMLTGVLLANGTLNASILNSLYNENLVKEGVSAAFAVKLFKSWINEKDINAVAASLRKVSMDNRLMELFPANKQSVEHFTKYFTEAGLKELSEYVRNQQTIGARKELQKELQEQMSRGDPFKDIILYVKEEMKKNNIPEPVVIG
;
A
#
# COMPACT_ATOMS: atom_id res chain seq x y z
N MET A 1 48.46 52.86 -56.24
CA MET A 1 47.29 53.49 -55.60
C MET A 1 46.08 52.57 -55.77
N ASN A 2 45.43 52.24 -54.65
CA ASN A 2 44.17 51.51 -54.43
C ASN A 2 43.93 50.14 -55.09
N ASN A 3 44.18 49.10 -54.28
CA ASN A 3 43.72 47.73 -54.45
C ASN A 3 42.30 47.61 -53.85
N GLN A 4 41.24 47.59 -54.68
CA GLN A 4 39.86 47.39 -54.21
C GLN A 4 39.62 45.90 -53.91
N LYS A 5 39.75 45.51 -52.64
CA LYS A 5 39.20 44.24 -52.17
C LYS A 5 37.67 44.36 -52.08
N GLN A 6 36.95 43.58 -52.87
CA GLN A 6 35.51 43.35 -52.71
C GLN A 6 35.22 42.89 -51.26
N GLN A 7 34.39 43.65 -50.55
CA GLN A 7 33.90 43.25 -49.24
C GLN A 7 32.91 42.07 -49.41
N LYS A 8 33.19 40.96 -48.72
CA LYS A 8 32.26 39.83 -48.62
C LYS A 8 30.98 40.29 -47.91
N PRO A 9 29.80 39.80 -48.31
CA PRO A 9 28.54 40.18 -47.68
C PRO A 9 28.58 39.80 -46.19
N THR A 10 28.39 40.79 -45.33
CA THR A 10 28.26 40.60 -43.89
C THR A 10 26.89 39.97 -43.64
N LEU A 11 26.85 38.76 -43.09
CA LEU A 11 25.63 38.18 -42.54
C LEU A 11 25.09 39.16 -41.50
N SER A 12 24.06 39.90 -41.87
CA SER A 12 23.26 40.69 -40.94
C SER A 12 22.76 39.69 -39.91
N GLY A 13 23.36 39.73 -38.72
CA GLY A 13 23.11 38.75 -37.67
C GLY A 13 21.62 38.67 -37.41
N GLN A 14 20.99 37.62 -37.91
CA GLN A 14 19.64 37.26 -37.54
C GLN A 14 19.70 37.07 -36.03
N ARG A 15 19.17 38.04 -35.26
CA ARG A 15 18.97 37.88 -33.82
C ARG A 15 18.06 36.66 -33.68
N PHE A 16 18.65 35.51 -33.44
CA PHE A 16 17.94 34.36 -32.92
C PHE A 16 17.39 34.81 -31.57
N LYS A 17 16.12 35.24 -31.57
CA LYS A 17 15.33 35.25 -30.35
C LYS A 17 15.25 33.79 -29.93
N THR A 18 16.13 33.39 -29.01
CA THR A 18 15.95 32.17 -28.23
C THR A 18 14.52 32.21 -27.71
N ARG A 19 13.70 31.28 -28.19
CA ARG A 19 12.35 31.11 -27.63
C ARG A 19 12.54 30.79 -26.16
N LYS A 20 11.76 31.44 -25.28
CA LYS A 20 11.58 31.13 -23.83
C LYS A 20 11.01 29.72 -23.60
N ARG A 21 11.43 28.72 -24.36
CA ARG A 21 11.00 27.33 -24.19
C ARG A 21 12.18 26.55 -23.67
N ASP A 22 11.99 26.05 -22.45
CA ASP A 22 12.80 25.04 -21.77
C ASP A 22 13.95 25.54 -20.89
N GLU A 23 13.70 26.56 -20.06
CA GLU A 23 14.21 26.43 -18.69
C GLU A 23 13.39 25.30 -18.05
N LYS A 24 13.87 24.06 -18.16
CA LYS A 24 13.36 22.99 -17.29
C LYS A 24 13.61 23.47 -15.87
N GLU A 25 12.56 23.82 -15.13
CA GLU A 25 12.67 24.12 -13.71
C GLU A 25 13.55 23.06 -13.07
N ARG A 26 14.58 23.49 -12.34
CA ARG A 26 15.51 22.58 -11.68
C ARG A 26 14.72 21.71 -10.71
N PHE A 27 15.03 20.41 -10.66
CA PHE A 27 14.42 19.53 -9.65
C PHE A 27 15.00 19.92 -8.30
N ASP A 28 14.15 20.47 -7.43
CA ASP A 28 14.53 21.00 -6.12
C ASP A 28 13.52 20.51 -5.07
N PRO A 29 13.65 19.25 -4.62
CA PRO A 29 12.73 18.67 -3.65
C PRO A 29 12.84 19.33 -2.28
N THR A 30 13.99 19.94 -1.95
CA THR A 30 14.18 20.69 -0.70
C THR A 30 13.32 21.95 -0.70
N GLN A 31 13.38 22.76 -1.76
CA GLN A 31 12.54 23.95 -1.87
C GLN A 31 11.04 23.59 -1.82
N PHE A 32 10.65 22.49 -2.49
CA PHE A 32 9.29 21.99 -2.42
C PHE A 32 8.89 21.59 -1.00
N GLN A 33 9.76 20.85 -0.29
CA GLN A 33 9.54 20.45 1.09
C GLN A 33 9.36 21.67 2.01
N ASP A 34 10.24 22.66 1.91
CA ASP A 34 10.18 23.88 2.73
C ASP A 34 8.82 24.59 2.55
N CYS A 35 8.34 24.72 1.31
CA CYS A 35 7.04 25.33 1.02
C CYS A 35 5.87 24.54 1.62
N ILE A 36 5.91 23.20 1.54
CA ILE A 36 4.86 22.34 2.11
C ILE A 36 4.90 22.40 3.63
N ILE A 37 6.06 22.20 4.25
CA ILE A 37 6.22 22.21 5.71
C ILE A 37 5.81 23.55 6.29
N GLN A 38 6.19 24.66 5.65
CA GLN A 38 5.78 25.99 6.10
C GLN A 38 4.24 26.10 6.12
N GLY A 39 3.57 25.75 5.02
CA GLY A 39 2.12 25.85 4.95
C GLY A 39 1.39 24.90 5.91
N LEU A 40 1.91 23.68 6.11
CA LEU A 40 1.39 22.76 7.12
C LEU A 40 1.53 23.32 8.54
N THR A 41 2.67 23.94 8.85
CA THR A 41 2.92 24.58 10.15
C THR A 41 1.95 25.73 10.40
N GLU A 42 1.63 26.52 9.37
CA GLU A 42 0.64 27.60 9.44
C GLU A 42 -0.80 27.09 9.66
N THR A 43 -1.13 25.88 9.20
CA THR A 43 -2.45 25.25 9.44
C THR A 43 -2.59 24.63 10.84
N GLY A 44 -1.47 24.37 11.54
CA GLY A 44 -1.47 23.67 12.82
C GLY A 44 -2.05 22.25 12.71
N THR A 45 -2.78 21.81 13.73
CA THR A 45 -3.38 20.46 13.79
C THR A 45 -4.77 20.36 13.17
N ASP A 46 -5.29 21.43 12.55
CA ASP A 46 -6.59 21.41 11.87
C ASP A 46 -6.46 20.74 10.49
N LEU A 47 -6.88 19.48 10.41
CA LEU A 47 -6.82 18.69 9.18
C LEU A 47 -7.74 19.20 8.06
N GLU A 48 -8.78 19.98 8.38
CA GLU A 48 -9.59 20.64 7.35
C GLU A 48 -8.83 21.83 6.75
N ALA A 49 -8.10 22.58 7.58
CA ALA A 49 -7.20 23.63 7.11
C ALA A 49 -6.06 23.05 6.27
N VAL A 50 -5.47 21.93 6.69
CA VAL A 50 -4.46 21.18 5.91
C VAL A 50 -5.01 20.80 4.54
N ALA A 51 -6.21 20.21 4.47
CA ALA A 51 -6.81 19.82 3.19
C ALA A 51 -7.04 21.03 2.25
N LYS A 52 -7.49 22.17 2.79
CA LYS A 52 -7.67 23.42 2.03
C LYS A 52 -6.34 23.99 1.54
N PHE A 53 -5.31 23.97 2.38
CA PHE A 53 -3.96 24.38 2.01
C PHE A 53 -3.44 23.53 0.85
N LEU A 54 -3.54 22.21 0.93
CA LEU A 54 -3.06 21.31 -0.12
C LEU A 54 -3.82 21.49 -1.45
N ASP A 55 -5.14 21.73 -1.42
CA ASP A 55 -5.91 22.08 -2.64
C ASP A 55 -5.48 23.44 -3.22
N ALA A 56 -5.26 24.46 -2.39
CA ALA A 56 -4.82 25.77 -2.88
C ALA A 56 -3.39 25.73 -3.44
N SER A 57 -2.51 24.97 -2.80
CA SER A 57 -1.08 24.90 -3.12
C SER A 57 -0.78 24.07 -4.35
N GLY A 58 -1.56 23.03 -4.64
CA GLY A 58 -1.36 22.20 -5.85
C GLY A 58 -1.61 22.94 -7.17
N ALA A 59 -2.21 24.13 -7.14
CA ALA A 59 -2.28 25.02 -8.31
C ALA A 59 -0.97 25.78 -8.59
N LYS A 60 -0.09 25.88 -7.58
CA LYS A 60 1.18 26.63 -7.63
C LYS A 60 2.39 25.70 -7.61
N LEU A 61 2.30 24.59 -6.91
CA LEU A 61 3.37 23.62 -6.72
C LEU A 61 3.14 22.39 -7.62
N ASP A 62 4.22 21.87 -8.21
CA ASP A 62 4.14 20.70 -9.09
C ASP A 62 4.09 19.39 -8.28
N TYR A 63 2.91 19.05 -7.78
CA TYR A 63 2.71 17.80 -7.04
C TYR A 63 3.03 16.56 -7.87
N ARG A 64 2.89 16.61 -9.20
CA ARG A 64 3.17 15.43 -10.03
C ARG A 64 4.65 15.08 -10.00
N ARG A 65 5.50 16.10 -10.08
CA ARG A 65 6.95 15.97 -10.05
C ARG A 65 7.48 15.59 -8.67
N TYR A 66 6.85 16.09 -7.62
CA TYR A 66 7.29 15.91 -6.23
C TYR A 66 6.34 14.99 -5.44
N ALA A 67 5.66 14.05 -6.10
CA ALA A 67 4.67 13.20 -5.46
C ALA A 67 5.26 12.39 -4.29
N GLU A 68 6.43 11.79 -4.50
CA GLU A 68 7.18 11.07 -3.47
C GLU A 68 7.47 11.98 -2.26
N THR A 69 8.11 13.13 -2.50
CA THR A 69 8.41 14.12 -1.45
C THR A 69 7.15 14.59 -0.71
N LEU A 70 6.05 14.84 -1.43
CA LEU A 70 4.78 15.25 -0.84
C LEU A 70 4.26 14.20 0.14
N PHE A 71 4.24 12.93 -0.27
CA PHE A 71 3.69 11.86 0.55
C PHE A 71 4.62 11.44 1.69
N ASP A 72 5.94 11.52 1.50
CA ASP A 72 6.92 11.42 2.59
C ASP A 72 6.63 12.46 3.68
N ILE A 73 6.40 13.73 3.31
CA ILE A 73 6.07 14.79 4.27
C ILE A 73 4.73 14.53 4.98
N LEU A 74 3.68 14.18 4.23
CA LEU A 74 2.35 13.97 4.81
C LEU A 74 2.30 12.76 5.76
N VAL A 75 3.09 11.71 5.49
CA VAL A 75 3.13 10.51 6.32
C VAL A 75 4.18 10.63 7.43
N ALA A 76 5.42 10.90 7.08
CA ALA A 76 6.58 10.83 7.98
C ALA A 76 7.07 12.19 8.48
N GLY A 77 6.49 13.30 8.02
CA GLY A 77 6.81 14.65 8.47
C GLY A 77 8.02 15.28 7.75
N GLY A 78 8.65 14.56 6.83
CA GLY A 78 9.79 15.04 6.04
C GLY A 78 10.24 14.00 5.02
N MET A 79 11.20 14.34 4.15
CA MET A 79 11.76 13.41 3.18
C MET A 79 12.41 12.19 3.85
N LEU A 80 12.15 11.01 3.30
CA LEU A 80 12.77 9.76 3.73
C LEU A 80 14.05 9.48 2.94
N ALA A 81 15.08 9.01 3.63
CA ALA A 81 16.29 8.52 3.01
C ALA A 81 16.03 7.17 2.29
N PRO A 82 16.90 6.78 1.33
CA PRO A 82 16.83 5.44 0.75
C PRO A 82 16.90 4.37 1.86
N GLY A 83 15.84 3.57 2.00
CA GLY A 83 15.70 2.60 3.09
C GLY A 83 14.61 2.93 4.13
N GLY A 84 13.96 4.09 4.00
CA GLY A 84 12.81 4.47 4.82
C GLY A 84 13.16 4.96 6.22
N THR A 85 14.40 5.37 6.45
CA THR A 85 14.79 6.11 7.65
C THR A 85 14.62 7.61 7.38
N LEU A 86 14.18 8.36 8.38
CA LEU A 86 14.22 9.83 8.29
C LEU A 86 15.67 10.29 8.17
N ALA A 87 15.94 11.25 7.29
CA ALA A 87 17.26 11.88 7.23
C ALA A 87 17.47 12.75 8.49
N ASP A 88 18.64 12.63 9.13
CA ASP A 88 18.94 13.26 10.43
C ASP A 88 19.03 14.80 10.38
N ASP A 89 19.35 15.38 9.22
CA ASP A 89 19.61 16.83 9.04
C ASP A 89 18.48 17.58 8.30
N MET A 90 17.28 17.01 8.21
CA MET A 90 16.20 17.60 7.41
C MET A 90 15.08 18.23 8.23
N MET A 91 14.51 19.32 7.70
CA MET A 91 13.35 20.02 8.25
C MET A 91 12.16 19.05 8.43
N ARG A 92 11.47 19.11 9.58
CA ARG A 92 10.33 18.23 9.88
C ARG A 92 9.10 19.02 10.30
N THR A 93 7.93 18.42 10.08
CA THR A 93 6.65 18.89 10.61
C THR A 93 5.99 17.84 11.50
N ASP A 94 5.36 18.30 12.58
CA ASP A 94 4.50 17.46 13.43
C ASP A 94 3.08 17.32 12.86
N VAL A 95 2.76 18.02 11.76
CA VAL A 95 1.48 17.91 11.04
C VAL A 95 1.58 16.77 10.02
N CYS A 96 1.80 15.56 10.53
CA CYS A 96 1.93 14.33 9.74
C CYS A 96 1.39 13.11 10.48
N VAL A 97 1.18 12.01 9.76
CA VAL A 97 0.63 10.76 10.31
C VAL A 97 1.51 10.19 11.43
N PHE A 98 2.84 10.26 11.29
CA PHE A 98 3.78 9.70 12.25
C PHE A 98 3.90 10.49 13.55
N ALA A 99 3.55 11.78 13.54
CA ALA A 99 3.46 12.59 14.75
C ALA A 99 2.05 12.60 15.37
N ALA A 100 1.04 12.12 14.64
CA ALA A 100 -0.35 12.09 15.08
C ALA A 100 -0.61 11.10 16.23
N GLN A 101 -1.79 11.24 16.86
CA GLN A 101 -2.30 10.31 17.86
C GLN A 101 -2.64 8.95 17.23
N GLU A 102 -2.31 7.85 17.93
CA GLU A 102 -2.58 6.47 17.49
C GLU A 102 -4.02 6.06 17.86
N ASP A 103 -5.00 6.65 17.22
CA ASP A 103 -6.42 6.30 17.35
C ASP A 103 -7.14 6.35 15.99
N LEU A 104 -8.29 5.69 15.91
CA LEU A 104 -8.98 5.51 14.64
C LEU A 104 -9.61 6.82 14.13
N GLU A 105 -10.09 7.69 15.02
CA GLU A 105 -10.72 8.97 14.65
C GLU A 105 -9.69 9.87 13.97
N THR A 106 -8.49 9.97 14.54
CA THR A 106 -7.37 10.71 13.96
C THR A 106 -6.97 10.13 12.59
N MET A 107 -6.87 8.80 12.47
CA MET A 107 -6.50 8.15 11.20
C MET A 107 -7.58 8.32 10.12
N GLN A 108 -8.86 8.33 10.48
CA GLN A 108 -9.97 8.66 9.58
C GLN A 108 -9.88 10.10 9.09
N ALA A 109 -9.57 11.04 9.98
CA ALA A 109 -9.42 12.45 9.61
C ALA A 109 -8.25 12.66 8.63
N PHE A 110 -7.10 12.01 8.87
CA PHE A 110 -5.99 12.00 7.91
C PHE A 110 -6.41 11.35 6.58
N ALA A 111 -7.12 10.22 6.61
CA ALA A 111 -7.62 9.58 5.40
C ALA A 111 -8.51 10.53 4.58
N GLN A 112 -9.32 11.39 5.21
CA GLN A 112 -10.10 12.41 4.50
C GLN A 112 -9.22 13.44 3.79
N VAL A 113 -8.09 13.84 4.37
CA VAL A 113 -7.12 14.73 3.71
C VAL A 113 -6.59 14.08 2.43
N PHE A 114 -6.12 12.83 2.51
CA PHE A 114 -5.67 12.08 1.33
C PHE A 114 -6.78 11.90 0.30
N ASN A 115 -8.01 11.54 0.73
CA ASN A 115 -9.15 11.37 -0.17
C ASN A 115 -9.46 12.65 -0.94
N LYS A 116 -9.50 13.81 -0.26
CA LYS A 116 -9.71 15.12 -0.89
C LYS A 116 -8.61 15.44 -1.88
N LEU A 117 -7.35 15.25 -1.48
CA LEU A 117 -6.18 15.50 -2.31
C LEU A 117 -6.17 14.65 -3.59
N ILE A 118 -6.34 13.33 -3.46
CA ILE A 118 -6.34 12.40 -4.59
C ILE A 118 -7.56 12.60 -5.49
N ARG A 119 -8.73 12.91 -4.93
CA ARG A 119 -9.93 13.22 -5.74
C ARG A 119 -9.73 14.48 -6.58
N ARG A 120 -9.05 15.49 -6.02
CA ARG A 120 -8.76 16.76 -6.70
C ARG A 120 -7.66 16.61 -7.75
N TYR A 121 -6.58 15.93 -7.38
CA TYR A 121 -5.39 15.72 -8.21
C TYR A 121 -5.24 14.25 -8.55
N LYS A 122 -6.16 13.73 -9.39
CA LYS A 122 -6.24 12.29 -9.71
C LYS A 122 -4.95 11.70 -10.27
N TYR A 123 -4.10 12.52 -10.90
CA TYR A 123 -2.78 12.08 -11.37
C TYR A 123 -1.82 11.66 -10.24
N LEU A 124 -2.09 12.03 -8.99
CA LEU A 124 -1.32 11.61 -7.82
C LEU A 124 -1.64 10.20 -7.35
N GLU A 125 -2.78 9.62 -7.75
CA GLU A 125 -3.21 8.30 -7.29
C GLU A 125 -2.12 7.24 -7.46
N LYS A 126 -1.48 7.21 -8.63
CA LYS A 126 -0.42 6.24 -8.91
C LYS A 126 0.83 6.50 -8.04
N GLY A 127 1.23 7.76 -7.91
CA GLY A 127 2.36 8.14 -7.07
C GLY A 127 2.11 7.82 -5.59
N PHE A 128 0.87 7.99 -5.13
CA PHE A 128 0.46 7.64 -3.77
C PHE A 128 0.50 6.13 -3.53
N GLU A 129 -0.04 5.34 -4.47
CA GLU A 129 -0.01 3.88 -4.37
C GLU A 129 1.44 3.35 -4.34
N ASP A 130 2.31 3.90 -5.19
CA ASP A 130 3.72 3.50 -5.24
C ASP A 130 4.48 3.93 -3.98
N GLU A 131 4.16 5.10 -3.43
CA GLU A 131 4.74 5.55 -2.17
C GLU A 131 4.30 4.67 -1.00
N VAL A 132 3.01 4.35 -0.87
CA VAL A 132 2.55 3.45 0.19
C VAL A 132 3.21 2.08 0.07
N LYS A 133 3.38 1.53 -1.14
CA LYS A 133 4.15 0.28 -1.33
C LYS A 133 5.58 0.40 -0.82
N LYS A 134 6.25 1.53 -1.06
CA LYS A 134 7.60 1.84 -0.58
C LYS A 134 7.64 1.88 0.94
N LEU A 135 6.72 2.60 1.58
CA LEU A 135 6.59 2.67 3.04
C LEU A 135 6.35 1.27 3.65
N LEU A 136 5.50 0.45 3.03
CA LEU A 136 5.24 -0.92 3.48
C LEU A 136 6.48 -1.83 3.36
N LEU A 137 7.41 -1.57 2.43
CA LEU A 137 8.67 -2.32 2.35
C LEU A 137 9.66 -1.92 3.45
N PHE A 138 9.56 -0.69 3.95
CA PHE A 138 10.48 -0.13 4.94
C PHE A 138 9.94 -0.12 6.37
N LEU A 139 8.93 -0.92 6.68
CA LEU A 139 8.33 -0.97 8.03
C LEU A 139 9.34 -1.18 9.16
N LYS A 140 10.48 -1.85 8.90
CA LYS A 140 11.56 -2.03 9.87
C LYS A 140 12.27 -0.74 10.27
N GLY A 141 12.27 0.28 9.41
CA GLY A 141 12.83 1.60 9.69
C GLY A 141 11.96 2.43 10.63
N PHE A 142 10.71 2.00 10.87
CA PHE A 142 9.74 2.73 11.67
C PHE A 142 9.58 2.13 13.07
N SER A 143 9.32 3.00 14.04
CA SER A 143 8.91 2.61 15.39
C SER A 143 7.59 1.82 15.37
N GLU A 144 7.28 1.15 16.48
CA GLU A 144 6.03 0.39 16.60
C GLU A 144 4.79 1.30 16.45
N SER A 145 4.82 2.49 17.06
CA SER A 145 3.69 3.43 16.97
C SER A 145 3.50 3.97 15.54
N GLU A 146 4.58 4.29 14.83
CA GLU A 146 4.50 4.72 13.43
C GLU A 146 3.94 3.60 12.53
N ARG A 147 4.38 2.35 12.74
CA ARG A 147 3.83 1.18 12.04
C ARG A 147 2.34 1.01 12.33
N ASN A 148 1.92 1.18 13.58
CA ASN A 148 0.51 1.05 13.96
C ASN A 148 -0.34 2.14 13.29
N LYS A 149 0.10 3.40 13.30
CA LYS A 149 -0.59 4.52 12.64
C LYS A 149 -0.67 4.31 11.13
N LEU A 150 0.42 3.88 10.49
CA LEU A 150 0.43 3.54 9.08
C LEU A 150 -0.52 2.37 8.75
N ALA A 151 -0.56 1.33 9.59
CA ALA A 151 -1.45 0.19 9.43
C ALA A 151 -2.92 0.58 9.55
N MET A 152 -3.25 1.47 10.50
CA MET A 152 -4.60 1.97 10.69
C MET A 152 -5.04 2.83 9.49
N LEU A 153 -4.22 3.81 9.10
CA LEU A 153 -4.47 4.67 7.94
C LEU A 153 -4.63 3.87 6.63
N THR A 154 -3.61 3.10 6.27
CA THR A 154 -3.73 1.69 5.85
C THR A 154 -5.12 1.17 5.49
N GLY A 155 -5.72 0.55 6.50
CA GLY A 155 -7.04 -0.07 6.42
C GLY A 155 -8.15 0.91 6.07
N VAL A 156 -8.11 2.15 6.56
CA VAL A 156 -9.13 3.17 6.25
C VAL A 156 -9.08 3.60 4.77
N LEU A 157 -7.89 3.78 4.21
CA LEU A 157 -7.72 4.15 2.80
C LEU A 157 -8.13 3.02 1.85
N LEU A 158 -7.87 1.75 2.23
CA LEU A 158 -8.36 0.57 1.51
C LEU A 158 -9.89 0.46 1.59
N ALA A 159 -10.48 0.72 2.76
CA ALA A 159 -11.92 0.71 2.97
C ALA A 159 -12.66 1.74 2.10
N ASN A 160 -12.05 2.91 1.93
CA ASN A 160 -12.60 4.00 1.13
C ASN A 160 -12.33 3.85 -0.38
N GLY A 161 -11.48 2.89 -0.78
CA GLY A 161 -11.10 2.67 -2.17
C GLY A 161 -10.12 3.69 -2.74
N THR A 162 -9.47 4.48 -1.88
CA THR A 162 -8.39 5.42 -2.26
C THR A 162 -7.09 4.69 -2.57
N LEU A 163 -6.88 3.55 -1.90
CA LEU A 163 -5.83 2.60 -2.22
C LEU A 163 -6.41 1.29 -2.73
N ASN A 164 -5.66 0.64 -3.61
CA ASN A 164 -5.96 -0.70 -4.07
C ASN A 164 -5.27 -1.75 -3.16
N ALA A 165 -5.93 -2.88 -2.90
CA ALA A 165 -5.37 -3.95 -2.07
C ALA A 165 -4.04 -4.53 -2.59
N SER A 166 -3.70 -4.31 -3.88
CA SER A 166 -2.43 -4.72 -4.48
C SER A 166 -1.18 -4.17 -3.77
N ILE A 167 -1.30 -3.08 -3.00
CA ILE A 167 -0.22 -2.55 -2.15
C ILE A 167 0.28 -3.55 -1.12
N LEU A 168 -0.61 -4.45 -0.67
CA LEU A 168 -0.31 -5.41 0.40
C LEU A 168 0.73 -6.44 -0.03
N ASN A 169 1.04 -6.55 -1.33
CA ASN A 169 2.14 -7.39 -1.83
C ASN A 169 3.48 -7.05 -1.16
N SER A 170 3.70 -5.78 -0.79
CA SER A 170 4.90 -5.36 -0.06
C SER A 170 5.06 -6.07 1.29
N LEU A 171 3.96 -6.47 1.94
CA LEU A 171 3.99 -7.17 3.22
C LEU A 171 4.51 -8.60 3.11
N TYR A 172 4.54 -9.20 1.91
CA TYR A 172 5.10 -10.55 1.71
C TYR A 172 6.61 -10.55 1.52
N ASN A 173 7.27 -9.40 1.70
CA ASN A 173 8.73 -9.34 1.67
C ASN A 173 9.33 -10.25 2.75
N GLU A 174 10.26 -11.11 2.34
CA GLU A 174 10.84 -12.16 3.19
C GLU A 174 11.45 -11.61 4.49
N ASN A 175 12.06 -10.43 4.46
CA ASN A 175 12.67 -9.82 5.65
C ASN A 175 11.62 -9.39 6.67
N LEU A 176 10.48 -8.85 6.21
CA LEU A 176 9.39 -8.43 7.08
C LEU A 176 8.65 -9.63 7.67
N VAL A 177 8.47 -10.67 6.85
CA VAL A 177 7.79 -11.91 7.23
C VAL A 177 8.61 -12.68 8.27
N LYS A 178 9.92 -12.84 8.06
CA LYS A 178 10.84 -13.52 8.99
C LYS A 178 10.84 -12.91 10.38
N GLU A 179 10.76 -11.59 10.48
CA GLU A 179 10.76 -10.85 11.74
C GLU A 179 9.37 -10.68 12.37
N GLY A 180 8.32 -11.18 11.71
CA GLY A 180 6.93 -11.06 12.18
C GLY A 180 6.34 -9.65 12.07
N VAL A 181 7.05 -8.71 11.42
CA VAL A 181 6.57 -7.34 11.20
C VAL A 181 5.34 -7.33 10.30
N SER A 182 5.31 -8.17 9.27
CA SER A 182 4.17 -8.30 8.35
C SER A 182 2.88 -8.70 9.07
N ALA A 183 2.95 -9.75 9.91
CA ALA A 183 1.80 -10.24 10.65
C ALA A 183 1.30 -9.21 11.68
N ALA A 184 2.21 -8.55 12.40
CA ALA A 184 1.86 -7.52 13.37
C ALA A 184 1.18 -6.30 12.71
N PHE A 185 1.73 -5.84 11.58
CA PHE A 185 1.14 -4.76 10.78
C PHE A 185 -0.25 -5.15 10.27
N ALA A 186 -0.39 -6.36 9.72
CA ALA A 186 -1.65 -6.87 9.19
C ALA A 186 -2.77 -6.91 10.24
N VAL A 187 -2.46 -7.19 11.51
CA VAL A 187 -3.45 -7.14 12.60
C VAL A 187 -4.08 -5.75 12.72
N LYS A 188 -3.28 -4.70 12.81
CA LYS A 188 -3.79 -3.32 12.96
C LYS A 188 -4.52 -2.86 11.69
N LEU A 189 -4.03 -3.27 10.52
CA LEU A 189 -4.65 -2.96 9.23
C LEU A 189 -6.02 -3.60 9.08
N PHE A 190 -6.14 -4.91 9.28
CA PHE A 190 -7.40 -5.61 9.10
C PHE A 190 -8.43 -5.22 10.16
N LYS A 191 -8.00 -4.89 11.39
CA LYS A 191 -8.92 -4.30 12.39
C LYS A 191 -9.55 -3.02 11.88
N SER A 192 -8.73 -2.11 11.38
CA SER A 192 -9.21 -0.81 10.90
C SER A 192 -10.08 -0.99 9.65
N TRP A 193 -9.66 -1.82 8.70
CA TRP A 193 -10.41 -2.06 7.47
C TRP A 193 -11.77 -2.73 7.73
N ILE A 194 -11.82 -3.76 8.58
CA ILE A 194 -13.08 -4.44 8.94
C ILE A 194 -13.99 -3.48 9.71
N ASN A 195 -13.44 -2.66 10.61
CA ASN A 195 -14.23 -1.67 11.34
C ASN A 195 -14.90 -0.63 10.42
N GLU A 196 -14.20 -0.17 9.38
CA GLU A 196 -14.78 0.77 8.39
C GLU A 196 -15.87 0.16 7.51
N LYS A 197 -15.83 -1.16 7.31
CA LYS A 197 -16.72 -1.90 6.42
C LYS A 197 -17.19 -3.18 7.10
N ASP A 198 -16.81 -4.32 6.55
CA ASP A 198 -17.03 -5.65 7.08
C ASP A 198 -16.04 -6.62 6.42
N ILE A 199 -16.00 -7.85 6.91
CA ILE A 199 -15.14 -8.90 6.34
C ILE A 199 -15.47 -9.23 4.87
N ASN A 200 -16.71 -9.04 4.41
CA ASN A 200 -17.11 -9.36 3.04
C ASN A 200 -16.52 -8.35 2.04
N ALA A 201 -16.50 -7.07 2.39
CA ALA A 201 -15.88 -6.01 1.61
C ALA A 201 -14.36 -6.19 1.52
N VAL A 202 -13.72 -6.59 2.62
CA VAL A 202 -12.31 -6.96 2.65
C VAL A 202 -12.05 -8.15 1.72
N ALA A 203 -12.80 -9.24 1.88
CA ALA A 203 -12.68 -10.43 1.05
C ALA A 203 -12.86 -10.13 -0.45
N ALA A 204 -13.86 -9.33 -0.81
CA ALA A 204 -14.10 -8.92 -2.19
C ALA A 204 -12.92 -8.10 -2.74
N SER A 205 -12.33 -7.22 -1.93
CA SER A 205 -11.18 -6.42 -2.33
C SER A 205 -9.91 -7.25 -2.52
N LEU A 206 -9.66 -8.23 -1.64
CA LEU A 206 -8.53 -9.15 -1.76
C LEU A 206 -8.67 -10.07 -2.98
N ARG A 207 -9.87 -10.59 -3.25
CA ARG A 207 -10.15 -11.44 -4.43
C ARG A 207 -9.91 -10.72 -5.75
N LYS A 208 -10.26 -9.43 -5.84
CA LYS A 208 -10.04 -8.61 -7.05
C LYS A 208 -8.58 -8.55 -7.49
N VAL A 209 -7.65 -8.76 -6.55
CA VAL A 209 -6.20 -8.74 -6.79
C VAL A 209 -5.54 -10.08 -6.51
N SER A 210 -6.31 -11.16 -6.37
CA SER A 210 -5.82 -12.52 -6.11
C SER A 210 -4.90 -12.61 -4.89
N MET A 211 -5.26 -11.91 -3.80
CA MET A 211 -4.52 -11.93 -2.53
C MET A 211 -5.24 -12.72 -1.44
N ASP A 212 -6.47 -13.14 -1.68
CA ASP A 212 -7.29 -13.89 -0.73
C ASP A 212 -6.70 -15.27 -0.38
N ASN A 213 -5.94 -15.87 -1.29
CA ASN A 213 -5.22 -17.13 -1.07
C ASN A 213 -3.80 -16.95 -0.52
N ARG A 214 -3.32 -15.71 -0.35
CA ARG A 214 -1.94 -15.40 0.05
C ARG A 214 -1.81 -14.90 1.49
N LEU A 215 -2.92 -14.86 2.24
CA LEU A 215 -2.92 -14.36 3.63
C LEU A 215 -1.97 -15.16 4.55
N MET A 216 -1.73 -16.45 4.26
CA MET A 216 -0.75 -17.25 4.99
C MET A 216 0.69 -16.77 4.80
N GLU A 217 1.00 -16.15 3.66
CA GLU A 217 2.36 -15.64 3.35
C GLU A 217 2.78 -14.46 4.25
N LEU A 218 1.88 -13.94 5.09
CA LEU A 218 2.22 -13.01 6.16
C LEU A 218 3.12 -13.64 7.24
N PHE A 219 3.16 -14.98 7.29
CA PHE A 219 3.98 -15.75 8.23
C PHE A 219 5.13 -16.47 7.52
N PRO A 220 6.25 -16.72 8.23
CA PRO A 220 7.33 -17.57 7.72
C PRO A 220 6.83 -18.97 7.37
N ALA A 221 7.46 -19.62 6.37
CA ALA A 221 7.02 -20.92 5.83
C ALA A 221 6.73 -21.99 6.91
N ASN A 222 7.52 -22.03 7.98
CA ASN A 222 7.33 -22.98 9.10
C ASN A 222 6.12 -22.67 10.00
N LYS A 223 5.41 -21.57 9.77
CA LYS A 223 4.23 -21.11 10.52
C LYS A 223 3.01 -20.90 9.61
N GLN A 224 3.09 -21.26 8.33
CA GLN A 224 1.98 -21.14 7.38
C GLN A 224 0.99 -22.30 7.55
N SER A 225 0.33 -22.33 8.71
CA SER A 225 -0.74 -23.28 9.01
C SER A 225 -2.01 -22.52 9.39
N VAL A 226 -3.15 -23.14 9.15
CA VAL A 226 -4.46 -22.52 9.40
C VAL A 226 -4.72 -22.40 10.89
N GLU A 227 -4.22 -23.35 11.66
CA GLU A 227 -4.24 -23.34 13.12
C GLU A 227 -3.44 -22.15 13.64
N HIS A 228 -2.22 -21.94 13.13
CA HIS A 228 -1.39 -20.81 13.53
C HIS A 228 -2.04 -19.48 13.16
N PHE A 229 -2.49 -19.33 11.91
CA PHE A 229 -3.18 -18.14 11.43
C PHE A 229 -4.41 -17.83 12.28
N THR A 230 -5.29 -18.82 12.47
CA THR A 230 -6.52 -18.66 13.24
C THR A 230 -6.21 -18.25 14.67
N LYS A 231 -5.27 -18.94 15.34
CA LYS A 231 -4.88 -18.62 16.70
C LYS A 231 -4.37 -17.18 16.81
N TYR A 232 -3.40 -16.82 15.98
CA TYR A 232 -2.76 -15.51 16.00
C TYR A 232 -3.77 -14.36 15.81
N PHE A 233 -4.60 -14.45 14.75
CA PHE A 233 -5.56 -13.40 14.45
C PHE A 233 -6.76 -13.40 15.41
N THR A 234 -7.22 -14.55 15.89
CA THR A 234 -8.31 -14.60 16.88
C THR A 234 -7.88 -14.03 18.22
N GLU A 235 -6.68 -14.37 18.72
CA GLU A 235 -6.12 -13.79 19.94
C GLU A 235 -5.93 -12.27 19.81
N ALA A 236 -5.63 -11.81 18.60
CA ALA A 236 -5.58 -10.39 18.29
C ALA A 236 -6.98 -9.74 18.15
N GLY A 237 -8.10 -10.47 18.28
CA GLY A 237 -9.46 -9.91 18.15
C GLY A 237 -10.00 -9.85 16.71
N LEU A 238 -9.39 -10.57 15.77
CA LEU A 238 -9.78 -10.69 14.37
C LEU A 238 -10.35 -12.09 14.07
N LYS A 239 -11.39 -12.45 14.81
CA LYS A 239 -12.07 -13.74 14.66
C LYS A 239 -12.70 -13.90 13.27
N GLU A 240 -13.34 -12.86 12.75
CA GLU A 240 -14.00 -12.88 11.43
C GLU A 240 -13.00 -13.17 10.30
N LEU A 241 -11.81 -12.58 10.36
CA LEU A 241 -10.74 -12.86 9.40
C LEU A 241 -10.24 -14.31 9.52
N SER A 242 -10.13 -14.82 10.75
CA SER A 242 -9.73 -16.21 11.02
C SER A 242 -10.74 -17.21 10.45
N GLU A 243 -12.04 -16.96 10.68
CA GLU A 243 -13.13 -17.76 10.13
C GLU A 243 -13.18 -17.68 8.61
N TYR A 244 -12.95 -16.50 8.03
CA TYR A 244 -12.84 -16.32 6.58
C TYR A 244 -11.76 -17.21 5.96
N VAL A 245 -10.53 -17.18 6.49
CA VAL A 245 -9.41 -17.96 5.96
C VAL A 245 -9.65 -19.47 6.10
N ARG A 246 -10.19 -19.91 7.24
CA ARG A 246 -10.57 -21.31 7.44
C ARG A 246 -11.59 -21.75 6.39
N ASN A 247 -12.64 -20.96 6.18
CA ASN A 247 -13.67 -21.27 5.20
C ASN A 247 -13.11 -21.31 3.77
N GLN A 248 -12.20 -20.39 3.41
CA GLN A 248 -11.53 -20.42 2.11
C GLN A 248 -10.72 -21.71 1.91
N GLN A 249 -9.98 -22.16 2.93
CA GLN A 249 -9.24 -23.40 2.85
C GLN A 249 -10.16 -24.60 2.66
N THR A 250 -11.25 -24.71 3.42
CA THR A 250 -12.22 -25.81 3.27
C THR A 250 -12.84 -25.83 1.88
N ILE A 251 -13.21 -24.66 1.34
CA ILE A 251 -13.74 -24.54 -0.02
C ILE A 251 -12.70 -24.95 -1.06
N GLY A 252 -11.45 -24.51 -0.89
CA GLY A 252 -10.33 -24.87 -1.78
C GLY A 252 -10.05 -26.36 -1.77
N ALA A 253 -9.93 -26.96 -0.60
CA ALA A 253 -9.69 -28.40 -0.43
C ALA A 253 -10.83 -29.24 -1.02
N ARG A 254 -12.10 -28.81 -0.85
CA ARG A 254 -13.25 -29.48 -1.48
C ARG A 254 -13.19 -29.42 -3.01
N LYS A 255 -12.86 -28.25 -3.58
CA LYS A 255 -12.74 -28.11 -5.05
C LYS A 255 -11.62 -28.96 -5.62
N GLU A 256 -10.46 -28.99 -4.95
CA GLU A 256 -9.33 -29.82 -5.38
C GLU A 256 -9.66 -31.30 -5.28
N LEU A 257 -10.28 -31.74 -4.17
CA LEU A 257 -10.75 -33.11 -4.00
C LEU A 257 -11.74 -33.51 -5.11
N GLN A 258 -12.71 -32.65 -5.42
CA GLN A 258 -13.68 -32.91 -6.49
C GLN A 258 -13.01 -33.03 -7.86
N LYS A 259 -12.03 -32.18 -8.14
CA LYS A 259 -11.29 -32.19 -9.40
C LYS A 259 -10.45 -33.46 -9.54
N GLU A 260 -9.66 -33.82 -8.53
CA GLU A 260 -8.82 -35.03 -8.57
C GLU A 260 -9.69 -36.30 -8.64
N LEU A 261 -10.84 -36.32 -7.95
CA LEU A 261 -11.81 -37.41 -8.07
C LEU A 261 -12.31 -37.60 -9.51
N GLN A 262 -12.66 -36.50 -10.18
CA GLN A 262 -13.07 -36.55 -11.60
C GLN A 262 -11.95 -37.06 -12.49
N GLU A 263 -10.71 -36.63 -12.24
CA GLU A 263 -9.53 -37.09 -12.99
C GLU A 263 -9.26 -38.58 -12.77
N GLN A 264 -9.23 -39.06 -11.52
CA GLN A 264 -9.05 -40.48 -11.17
C GLN A 264 -10.13 -41.36 -11.81
N MET A 265 -11.39 -40.94 -11.74
CA MET A 265 -12.50 -41.66 -12.39
C MET A 265 -12.35 -41.67 -13.92
N SER A 266 -11.89 -40.59 -14.53
CA SER A 266 -11.67 -40.52 -15.98
C SER A 266 -10.51 -41.41 -16.46
N ARG A 267 -9.48 -41.60 -15.62
CA ARG A 267 -8.37 -42.52 -15.87
C ARG A 267 -8.77 -43.99 -15.70
N GLY A 268 -9.89 -44.26 -15.03
CA GLY A 268 -10.34 -45.60 -14.69
C GLY A 268 -9.58 -46.19 -13.50
N ASP A 269 -9.08 -45.34 -12.60
CA ASP A 269 -8.35 -45.78 -11.41
C ASP A 269 -9.24 -46.69 -10.55
N PRO A 270 -8.70 -47.76 -9.91
CA PRO A 270 -9.50 -48.67 -9.11
C PRO A 270 -10.22 -47.95 -7.97
N PHE A 271 -11.53 -48.22 -7.78
CA PHE A 271 -12.33 -47.60 -6.71
C PHE A 271 -11.71 -47.71 -5.32
N LYS A 272 -10.98 -48.80 -5.05
CA LYS A 272 -10.28 -48.99 -3.78
C LYS A 272 -9.23 -47.91 -3.52
N ASP A 273 -8.50 -47.51 -4.56
CA ASP A 273 -7.42 -46.51 -4.47
C ASP A 273 -8.04 -45.11 -4.37
N ILE A 274 -9.12 -44.85 -5.12
CA ILE A 274 -9.91 -43.62 -5.01
C ILE A 274 -10.46 -43.43 -3.58
N ILE A 275 -11.03 -44.48 -2.97
CA ILE A 275 -11.57 -44.43 -1.60
C ILE A 275 -10.45 -44.17 -0.57
N LEU A 276 -9.27 -44.78 -0.75
CA LEU A 276 -8.13 -44.53 0.12
C LEU A 276 -7.66 -43.09 0.03
N TYR A 277 -7.51 -42.56 -1.19
CA TYR A 277 -7.16 -41.16 -1.44
C TYR A 277 -8.14 -40.19 -0.77
N VAL A 278 -9.46 -40.39 -0.94
CA VAL A 278 -10.48 -39.54 -0.31
C VAL A 278 -10.34 -39.56 1.22
N LYS A 279 -10.16 -40.74 1.83
CA LYS A 279 -10.00 -40.85 3.29
C LYS A 279 -8.74 -40.16 3.80
N GLU A 280 -7.66 -40.18 3.04
CA GLU A 280 -6.43 -39.47 3.37
C GLU A 280 -6.59 -37.95 3.28
N GLU A 281 -7.15 -37.44 2.19
CA GLU A 281 -7.38 -36.00 2.00
C GLU A 281 -8.42 -35.43 2.98
N MET A 282 -9.44 -36.21 3.35
CA MET A 282 -10.39 -35.85 4.40
C MET A 282 -9.71 -35.66 5.75
N LYS A 283 -8.81 -36.58 6.14
CA LYS A 283 -8.04 -36.46 7.39
C LYS A 283 -7.08 -35.29 7.35
N LYS A 284 -6.37 -35.12 6.23
CA LYS A 284 -5.33 -34.10 6.06
C LYS A 284 -5.89 -32.68 6.09
N ASN A 285 -7.05 -32.46 5.47
CA ASN A 285 -7.68 -31.13 5.37
C ASN A 285 -8.83 -30.93 6.37
N ASN A 286 -9.05 -31.86 7.30
CA ASN A 286 -10.18 -31.86 8.25
C ASN A 286 -11.55 -31.65 7.57
N ILE A 287 -11.78 -32.32 6.43
CA ILE A 287 -13.05 -32.23 5.69
C ILE A 287 -14.05 -33.21 6.32
N PRO A 288 -15.19 -32.73 6.85
CA PRO A 288 -16.22 -33.61 7.41
C PRO A 288 -16.87 -34.50 6.33
N GLU A 289 -17.25 -35.74 6.68
CA GLU A 289 -17.98 -36.66 5.79
C GLU A 289 -19.20 -36.02 5.09
N PRO A 290 -20.09 -35.27 5.78
CA PRO A 290 -21.23 -34.62 5.13
C PRO A 290 -20.84 -33.65 4.01
N VAL A 291 -19.65 -33.04 4.09
CA VAL A 291 -19.14 -32.08 3.10
C VAL A 291 -18.59 -32.77 1.85
N VAL A 292 -18.22 -34.06 1.96
CA VAL A 292 -17.73 -34.89 0.85
C VAL A 292 -18.87 -35.54 0.07
N ILE A 293 -19.97 -35.86 0.75
CA ILE A 293 -21.13 -36.56 0.18
C ILE A 293 -22.09 -35.62 -0.56
N GLY A 294 -22.15 -34.34 -0.15
CA GLY A 294 -22.97 -33.29 -0.79
C GLY A 294 -22.21 -32.46 -1.81
#